data_AF-A0A7D5GDR6-F1
#
_entry.id   AF-A0A7D5GDR6-F1
#
_cell.length_a   1.000
_cell.length_b   1.000
_cell.length_c   1.000
_cell.angle_alpha   90.00
_cell.angle_beta   90.00
_cell.angle_gamma   90.00
#
_symmetry.space_group_name_H-M   'P 1'
#
loop_
_entity.id
_entity.type
_entity.pdbx_description
1 polymer ?
#
loop_
_entity_poly.entity_id
_entity_poly.type
_entity_poly.pdbx_seq_one_letter_code
_entity_poly.pdbx_strand_id
1 'polypeptide(L)'
;MKTKPDDSSSGTSTGDLNPTTIFDLLAHDHRRYTLHYLSQKVGAVSLGDLAEQIAIWEADPTYDYYERVLTGLHHTHLPKLAGAGVVCYDVERETVEALDAVDCLTPHLTLTAAADLQ
;
A
#
# COMPACT_ATOMS: atom_id res chain seq x y z
N MET A 1 -14.86 -22.94 28.08
CA MET A 1 -13.74 -22.51 27.20
C MET A 1 -14.33 -21.71 26.06
N LYS A 2 -13.73 -20.55 25.76
CA LYS A 2 -14.29 -19.50 24.89
C LYS A 2 -14.24 -19.94 23.42
N THR A 3 -15.30 -19.60 22.71
CA THR A 3 -15.63 -19.79 21.29
C THR A 3 -14.51 -19.40 20.33
N LYS A 4 -14.22 -20.28 19.36
CA LYS A 4 -13.65 -19.92 18.06
C LYS A 4 -14.79 -19.35 17.20
N PRO A 5 -14.68 -18.14 16.64
CA PRO A 5 -15.39 -17.84 15.41
C PRO A 5 -14.51 -18.35 14.26
N ASP A 6 -14.93 -19.48 13.68
CA ASP A 6 -14.70 -19.74 12.27
C ASP A 6 -15.59 -18.72 11.52
N ASP A 7 -14.98 -17.68 10.96
CA ASP A 7 -15.64 -16.82 10.00
C ASP A 7 -15.34 -17.33 8.59
N SER A 8 -16.39 -17.88 8.00
CA SER A 8 -16.53 -18.06 6.56
C SER A 8 -16.77 -16.69 5.92
N SER A 9 -16.25 -16.43 4.72
CA SER A 9 -17.08 -15.97 3.59
C SER A 9 -16.26 -15.69 2.34
N SER A 10 -16.62 -16.38 1.26
CA SER A 10 -16.47 -15.89 -0.11
C SER A 10 -17.11 -14.51 -0.26
N GLY A 11 -16.42 -13.59 -0.93
CA GLY A 11 -16.96 -12.27 -1.26
C GLY A 11 -16.01 -11.47 -2.13
N THR A 12 -15.83 -11.86 -3.39
CA THR A 12 -15.28 -10.96 -4.41
C THR A 12 -16.39 -9.99 -4.82
N SER A 13 -16.63 -8.99 -3.98
CA SER A 13 -17.34 -7.76 -4.32
C SER A 13 -16.32 -6.65 -4.21
N THR A 14 -15.88 -6.13 -5.36
CA THR A 14 -14.86 -5.06 -5.53
C THR A 14 -15.30 -3.69 -4.98
N GLY A 15 -16.16 -3.64 -3.95
CA GLY A 15 -16.80 -2.40 -3.50
C GLY A 15 -16.71 -2.08 -2.00
N ASP A 16 -16.42 -3.04 -1.12
CA ASP A 16 -16.46 -2.80 0.33
C ASP A 16 -15.28 -3.47 1.03
N LEU A 17 -14.12 -2.80 1.01
CA LEU A 17 -13.04 -3.15 1.93
C LEU A 17 -13.57 -2.98 3.36
N ASN A 18 -13.56 -4.06 4.15
CA ASN A 18 -14.01 -4.00 5.53
C ASN A 18 -13.13 -2.99 6.31
N PRO A 19 -13.70 -2.15 7.19
CA PRO A 19 -12.93 -1.19 7.99
C PRO A 19 -11.73 -1.82 8.70
N THR A 20 -11.83 -3.07 9.19
CA THR A 20 -10.68 -3.76 9.81
C THR A 20 -9.54 -3.96 8.83
N THR A 21 -9.83 -4.34 7.58
CA THR A 21 -8.84 -4.49 6.51
C THR A 21 -8.24 -3.14 6.15
N ILE A 22 -9.06 -2.09 6.03
CA ILE A 22 -8.58 -0.71 5.78
C ILE A 22 -7.58 -0.29 6.86
N PHE A 23 -7.94 -0.44 8.14
CA PHE A 23 -7.04 -0.08 9.24
C PHE A 23 -5.77 -0.93 9.25
N ASP A 24 -5.85 -2.23 8.96
CA ASP A 24 -4.66 -3.09 8.88
C ASP A 24 -3.74 -2.67 7.73
N LEU A 25 -4.30 -2.34 6.55
CA LEU A 25 -3.52 -1.84 5.42
C LEU A 25 -2.87 -0.48 5.71
N LEU A 26 -3.57 0.42 6.38
CA LEU A 26 -3.06 1.76 6.70
C LEU A 26 -2.22 1.82 7.97
N ALA A 27 -2.07 0.72 8.72
CA ALA A 27 -1.29 0.67 9.96
C ALA A 27 0.23 0.85 9.79
N HIS A 28 0.75 0.90 8.56
CA HIS A 28 2.18 1.02 8.30
C HIS A 28 2.47 2.14 7.31
N ASP A 29 3.45 2.96 7.64
CA ASP A 29 3.82 4.21 6.97
C ASP A 29 4.13 3.98 5.48
N HIS A 30 5.05 3.06 5.18
CA HIS A 30 5.34 2.65 3.79
C HIS A 30 4.11 2.22 2.97
N ARG A 31 3.11 1.55 3.57
CA ARG A 31 1.87 1.20 2.83
C ARG A 31 1.05 2.44 2.54
N ARG A 32 0.96 3.37 3.49
CA ARG A 32 0.28 4.66 3.30
C ARG A 32 0.96 5.50 2.23
N TYR A 33 2.28 5.64 2.29
CA TYR A 33 3.04 6.36 1.26
C TYR A 33 2.88 5.72 -0.11
N THR A 34 2.93 4.38 -0.19
CA THR A 34 2.71 3.65 -1.44
C THR A 34 1.35 3.97 -2.04
N LEU A 35 0.28 3.84 -1.24
CA LEU A 35 -1.07 4.10 -1.72
C LEU A 35 -1.27 5.57 -2.09
N HIS A 36 -0.68 6.50 -1.32
CA HIS A 36 -0.73 7.93 -1.62
C HIS A 36 -0.01 8.29 -2.91
N TYR A 37 1.14 7.67 -3.18
CA TYR A 37 1.87 7.86 -4.42
C TYR A 37 1.06 7.33 -5.61
N LEU A 38 0.56 6.10 -5.49
CA LEU A 38 -0.19 5.44 -6.56
C LEU A 38 -1.53 6.12 -6.84
N SER A 39 -2.22 6.65 -5.82
CA SER A 39 -3.49 7.38 -6.01
C SER A 39 -3.33 8.68 -6.80
N GLN A 40 -2.11 9.21 -6.91
CA GLN A 40 -1.80 10.42 -7.68
C GLN A 40 -1.29 10.13 -9.10
N LYS A 41 -1.07 8.85 -9.43
CA LYS A 41 -0.52 8.40 -10.71
C LYS A 41 -1.59 7.67 -11.50
N VAL A 42 -1.50 7.79 -12.82
CA VAL A 42 -2.36 7.05 -13.74
C VAL A 42 -1.51 5.96 -14.38
N GLY A 43 -1.94 4.71 -14.22
CA GLY A 43 -1.25 3.53 -14.77
C GLY A 43 -0.13 2.99 -13.88
N ALA A 44 0.58 2.00 -14.41
CA ALA A 44 1.68 1.34 -13.73
C ALA A 44 2.91 2.25 -13.57
N VAL A 45 3.52 2.23 -12.39
CA VAL A 45 4.77 2.93 -12.04
C VAL A 45 5.87 1.92 -11.73
N SER A 46 7.14 2.33 -11.87
CA SER A 46 8.26 1.50 -11.45
C SER A 46 8.32 1.37 -9.92
N LEU A 47 8.68 0.18 -9.45
CA LEU A 47 8.99 -0.08 -8.05
C LEU A 47 10.16 0.79 -7.55
N GLY A 48 11.14 1.05 -8.40
CA GLY A 48 12.27 1.93 -8.11
C GLY A 48 11.82 3.36 -7.87
N ASP A 49 11.09 3.95 -8.82
CA ASP A 49 10.56 5.32 -8.68
C ASP A 49 9.70 5.47 -7.42
N LEU A 50 8.92 4.43 -7.09
CA LEU A 50 8.12 4.40 -5.87
C LEU A 50 9.01 4.39 -4.61
N ALA A 51 10.02 3.53 -4.56
CA ALA A 51 10.94 3.46 -3.41
C ALA A 51 11.74 4.75 -3.21
N GLU A 52 12.21 5.35 -4.31
CA GLU A 52 12.91 6.64 -4.29
C GLU A 52 12.02 7.75 -3.73
N GLN A 53 10.77 7.83 -4.19
CA GLN A 53 9.85 8.84 -3.71
C GLN A 53 9.55 8.70 -2.21
N ILE A 54 9.41 7.46 -1.71
CA ILE A 54 9.21 7.21 -0.28
C ILE A 54 10.45 7.62 0.52
N ALA A 55 11.65 7.26 0.06
CA ALA A 55 12.91 7.68 0.71
C ALA A 55 13.04 9.22 0.81
N ILE A 56 12.60 9.93 -0.22
CA ILE A 56 12.53 11.41 -0.22
C ILE A 56 11.53 11.92 0.82
N TRP A 57 10.35 11.31 0.92
CA TRP A 57 9.33 11.71 1.89
C TRP A 57 9.72 11.47 3.34
N GLU A 58 10.51 10.43 3.62
CA GLU A 58 11.04 10.14 4.95
C GLU A 58 12.32 10.91 5.27
N ALA A 59 12.69 11.87 4.41
CA ALA A 59 13.87 12.73 4.56
C ALA A 59 15.21 11.98 4.65
N ASP A 60 15.30 10.77 4.08
CA ASP A 60 16.54 9.99 3.93
C ASP A 60 16.74 9.54 2.48
N PRO A 61 17.16 10.46 1.57
CA PRO A 61 17.40 10.14 0.16
C PRO A 61 18.77 9.48 -0.07
N THR A 62 19.22 8.60 0.84
CA THR A 62 20.44 7.82 0.65
C THR A 62 20.17 6.55 -0.15
N TYR A 63 21.19 6.08 -0.89
CA TYR A 63 21.08 4.84 -1.64
C TYR A 63 20.81 3.63 -0.73
N ASP A 64 21.46 3.57 0.43
CA ASP A 64 21.25 2.51 1.43
C ASP A 64 19.80 2.49 1.95
N TYR A 65 19.21 3.66 2.16
CA TYR A 65 17.82 3.77 2.61
C TYR A 65 16.85 3.40 1.50
N TYR A 66 17.07 3.90 0.29
CA TYR A 66 16.34 3.50 -0.92
C TYR A 66 16.29 1.98 -1.09
N GLU A 67 17.43 1.28 -0.98
CA GLU A 67 17.48 -0.18 -1.12
C GLU A 67 16.66 -0.90 -0.02
N ARG A 68 16.65 -0.37 1.20
CA ARG A 68 15.83 -0.90 2.29
C ARG A 68 14.34 -0.72 2.01
N VAL A 69 13.93 0.46 1.55
CA VAL A 69 12.55 0.75 1.15
C VAL A 69 12.14 -0.19 0.03
N LEU A 70 12.94 -0.29 -1.04
CA LEU A 70 12.71 -1.17 -2.19
C LEU A 70 12.49 -2.62 -1.74
N THR A 71 13.39 -3.14 -0.90
CA THR A 71 13.31 -4.50 -0.34
C THR A 71 12.04 -4.69 0.50
N GLY A 72 11.70 -3.71 1.35
CA GLY A 72 10.49 -3.73 2.17
C GLY A 72 9.21 -3.72 1.33
N LEU A 73 9.17 -2.89 0.28
CA LEU A 73 8.06 -2.84 -0.66
C LEU A 73 7.87 -4.18 -1.35
N HIS A 74 8.95 -4.73 -1.90
CA HIS A 74 8.94 -6.00 -2.63
C HIS A 74 8.45 -7.17 -1.77
N HIS A 75 8.97 -7.32 -0.55
CA HIS A 75 8.72 -8.52 0.26
C HIS A 75 7.55 -8.41 1.22
N THR A 76 7.18 -7.20 1.65
CA THR A 76 6.22 -7.01 2.74
C THR A 76 5.02 -6.18 2.33
N HIS A 77 5.23 -5.00 1.77
CA HIS A 77 4.14 -4.04 1.59
C HIS A 77 3.29 -4.37 0.36
N LEU A 78 3.91 -4.53 -0.82
CA LEU A 78 3.19 -4.78 -2.06
C LEU A 78 2.47 -6.12 -2.09
N PRO A 79 3.05 -7.25 -1.62
CA PRO A 79 2.30 -8.51 -1.55
C PRO A 79 1.04 -8.43 -0.70
N LYS A 80 1.07 -7.66 0.41
CA LYS A 80 -0.11 -7.45 1.26
C LYS A 80 -1.16 -6.57 0.59
N LEU A 81 -0.73 -5.48 -0.04
CA LEU A 81 -1.63 -4.57 -0.77
C LEU A 81 -2.28 -5.28 -1.96
N ALA A 82 -1.51 -6.08 -2.70
CA ALA A 82 -2.02 -6.89 -3.80
C ALA A 82 -2.97 -7.98 -3.31
N GLY A 83 -2.66 -8.64 -2.18
CA GLY A 83 -3.54 -9.61 -1.55
C GLY A 83 -4.89 -9.03 -1.09
N ALA A 84 -4.93 -7.73 -0.80
CA ALA A 84 -6.17 -7.00 -0.48
C ALA A 84 -6.87 -6.42 -1.73
N GLY A 85 -6.30 -6.57 -2.93
CA GLY A 85 -6.91 -6.11 -4.18
C GLY A 85 -6.91 -4.59 -4.37
N VAL A 86 -6.03 -3.87 -3.69
CA VAL A 86 -5.94 -2.38 -3.80
C VAL A 86 -4.86 -1.92 -4.78
N VAL A 87 -3.91 -2.80 -5.09
CA VAL A 87 -2.88 -2.57 -6.11
C VAL A 87 -2.68 -3.84 -6.92
N CYS A 88 -2.22 -3.69 -8.15
CA CYS A 88 -1.63 -4.77 -8.93
C CYS A 88 -0.12 -4.65 -8.83
N TYR A 89 0.57 -5.72 -8.41
CA TYR A 89 2.01 -5.75 -8.35
C TYR A 89 2.55 -6.83 -9.29
N ASP A 90 3.29 -6.39 -10.32
CA ASP A 90 3.99 -7.25 -11.26
C ASP A 90 5.45 -7.35 -10.83
N VAL A 91 5.81 -8.52 -10.28
CA VAL A 91 7.15 -8.82 -9.78
C VAL A 91 8.17 -8.95 -10.91
N GLU A 92 7.76 -9.50 -12.07
CA GLU A 92 8.66 -9.74 -13.20
C GLU A 92 9.06 -8.42 -13.88
N ARG A 93 8.12 -7.48 -13.93
CA ARG A 93 8.34 -6.15 -14.52
C ARG A 93 8.74 -5.10 -13.49
N GLU A 94 8.71 -5.44 -12.21
CA GLU A 94 8.92 -4.52 -11.08
C GLU A 94 8.04 -3.27 -11.20
N THR A 95 6.77 -3.47 -11.52
CA THR A 95 5.80 -2.38 -11.67
C THR A 95 4.60 -2.53 -10.76
N VAL A 96 4.09 -1.41 -10.28
CA VAL A 96 2.92 -1.35 -9.40
C VAL A 96 1.88 -0.43 -10.00
N GLU A 97 0.61 -0.84 -9.96
CA GLU A 97 -0.51 -0.04 -10.43
C GLU A 97 -1.61 0.02 -9.36
N ALA A 98 -2.20 1.19 -9.16
CA ALA A 98 -3.39 1.32 -8.31
C ALA A 98 -4.60 0.65 -8.98
N LEU A 99 -5.41 -0.05 -8.20
CA LEU A 99 -6.71 -0.55 -8.64
C LEU A 99 -7.83 0.36 -8.14
N ASP A 100 -9.02 0.23 -8.71
CA ASP A 100 -10.20 1.03 -8.35
C ASP A 100 -10.52 0.99 -6.83
N ALA A 101 -10.21 -0.13 -6.16
CA ALA A 101 -10.41 -0.27 -4.72
C ALA A 101 -9.53 0.70 -3.88
N VAL A 102 -8.49 1.29 -4.47
CA VAL A 102 -7.67 2.32 -3.80
C VAL A 102 -8.50 3.58 -3.52
N ASP A 103 -9.52 3.87 -4.32
CA ASP A 103 -10.34 5.08 -4.17
C ASP A 103 -11.11 5.08 -2.84
N CYS A 104 -11.45 3.90 -2.32
CA CYS A 104 -12.03 3.73 -1.00
C CYS A 104 -11.07 4.14 0.14
N LEU A 105 -9.76 4.09 -0.11
CA LEU A 105 -8.71 4.42 0.87
C LEU A 105 -8.32 5.91 0.83
N THR A 106 -8.50 6.58 -0.31
CA THR A 106 -8.22 8.01 -0.53
C THR A 106 -8.70 8.94 0.61
N PRO A 107 -9.93 8.83 1.15
CA PRO A 107 -10.35 9.68 2.27
C PRO A 107 -9.52 9.49 3.55
N HIS A 108 -8.98 8.29 3.78
CA HIS A 108 -8.16 7.97 4.96
C HIS A 108 -6.67 8.33 4.76
N LEU A 109 -6.20 8.33 3.50
CA LEU A 109 -4.85 8.75 3.14
C LEU A 109 -4.65 10.26 3.32
N THR A 110 -5.66 11.06 2.96
CA THR A 110 -5.63 12.52 3.14
C THR A 110 -5.51 12.92 4.62
N LEU A 111 -6.08 12.11 5.52
CA LEU A 111 -6.04 12.36 6.96
C LEU A 111 -4.66 12.08 7.58
N THR A 112 -3.85 11.25 6.92
CA THR A 112 -2.59 10.74 7.47
C THR A 112 -1.36 11.30 6.75
N ALA A 113 -1.46 11.64 5.46
CA ALA A 113 -0.36 12.26 4.70
C ALA A 113 0.16 13.56 5.34
N ALA A 114 -0.71 14.34 6.01
CA ALA A 114 -0.29 15.54 6.73
C ALA A 114 0.46 15.24 8.03
N ALA A 115 0.28 14.07 8.63
CA ALA A 115 0.94 13.65 9.86
C ALA A 115 2.26 12.91 9.61
N ASP A 116 2.38 12.24 8.46
CA ASP A 116 3.53 11.42 8.08
C ASP A 116 4.64 12.20 7.36
N LEU A 117 4.34 13.37 6.80
CA LEU A 117 5.29 14.21 6.05
C LEU A 117 5.88 15.35 6.91
N GLN A 118 5.94 15.17 8.24
CA GLN A 118 6.47 16.15 9.21
C GLN A 118 7.83 15.75 9.76
#